data_AF-A0A354HUQ0-F1
#
_entry.id   AF-A0A354HUQ0-F1
#
_cell.length_a   1.000
_cell.length_b   1.000
_cell.length_c   1.000
_cell.angle_alpha   90.00
_cell.angle_beta   90.00
_cell.angle_gamma   90.00
#
_symmetry.space_group_name_H-M   'P 1'
#
loop_
_entity.id
_entity.type
_entity.pdbx_description
1 polymer ?
#
loop_
_entity_poly.entity_id
_entity_poly.type
_entity_poly.pdbx_seq_one_letter_code
_entity_poly.pdbx_strand_id
1 'polypeptide(L)'
;MTMKSRGGIPLRRLLLTALALFLVFNQFPAGAEKDPVEEFFDLINLDTRDDGGVYTITDEQGNVLMRTARHVHVGDRWIGMDNRRWVVFDVEGDEATAKLTGEGGQSWLQRVRALILGTFAPAAPVQQQETTEKKIGIYSTHGAESYVPNDGTDSLPEGGGIIDVAESLSAGLEEDGVNAVQSKETHV
;
A
#
# COMPACT_ATOMS: atom_id res chain seq x y z
N MET A 1 -76.16 33.72 -23.64
CA MET A 1 -75.73 34.59 -22.52
C MET A 1 -75.55 33.65 -21.34
N THR A 2 -74.37 33.29 -20.84
CA THR A 2 -73.11 34.04 -20.71
C THR A 2 -71.96 33.01 -20.62
N MET A 3 -70.90 33.18 -21.42
CA MET A 3 -69.66 32.37 -21.34
C MET A 3 -68.96 32.58 -19.99
N LYS A 4 -68.65 31.51 -19.27
CA LYS A 4 -67.77 31.55 -18.10
C LYS A 4 -66.35 31.18 -18.54
N SER A 5 -65.48 32.19 -18.55
CA SER A 5 -64.06 32.14 -18.87
C SER A 5 -63.33 31.06 -18.06
N ARG A 6 -62.57 30.18 -18.74
CA ARG A 6 -61.62 29.25 -18.13
C ARG A 6 -60.37 30.05 -17.73
N GLY A 7 -60.21 30.28 -16.42
CA GLY A 7 -59.01 30.90 -15.87
C GLY A 7 -57.80 29.97 -16.03
N GLY A 8 -56.93 30.28 -17.00
CA GLY A 8 -55.62 29.65 -17.13
C GLY A 8 -54.75 29.96 -15.91
N ILE A 9 -53.93 29.00 -15.51
CA ILE A 9 -53.00 29.18 -14.39
C ILE A 9 -52.03 30.32 -14.78
N PRO A 10 -51.91 31.38 -13.97
CA PRO A 10 -51.05 32.50 -14.31
C PRO A 10 -49.59 32.03 -14.39
N LEU A 11 -48.88 32.44 -15.44
CA LEU A 11 -47.50 32.04 -15.75
C LEU A 11 -46.54 32.11 -14.55
N ARG A 12 -46.78 33.06 -13.64
CA ARG A 12 -46.03 33.22 -12.38
C ARG A 12 -46.19 32.04 -11.42
N ARG A 13 -47.37 31.42 -11.35
CA ARG A 13 -47.60 30.20 -10.55
C ARG A 13 -46.92 28.99 -11.19
N LEU A 14 -46.89 28.92 -12.51
CA LEU A 14 -46.21 27.86 -13.28
C LEU A 14 -44.68 27.93 -13.10
N LEU A 15 -44.12 29.14 -13.11
CA LEU A 15 -42.71 29.40 -12.81
C LEU A 15 -42.36 29.07 -11.36
N LEU A 16 -43.20 29.44 -10.40
CA LEU A 16 -42.97 29.12 -8.99
C LEU A 16 -43.06 27.61 -8.72
N THR A 17 -43.98 26.90 -9.37
CA THR A 17 -44.04 25.42 -9.27
C THR A 17 -42.84 24.75 -9.92
N ALA A 18 -42.33 25.27 -11.04
CA ALA A 18 -41.14 24.74 -11.69
C ALA A 18 -39.88 24.97 -10.84
N LEU A 19 -39.74 26.16 -10.23
CA LEU A 19 -38.63 26.47 -9.32
C LEU A 19 -38.67 25.61 -8.04
N ALA A 20 -39.86 25.40 -7.48
CA ALA A 20 -40.04 24.52 -6.32
C ALA A 20 -39.70 23.05 -6.66
N LEU A 21 -40.10 22.57 -7.84
CA LEU A 21 -39.70 21.24 -8.34
C LEU A 21 -38.19 21.12 -8.55
N PHE A 22 -37.55 22.15 -9.10
CA PHE A 22 -36.10 22.17 -9.29
C PHE A 22 -35.34 22.16 -7.97
N LEU A 23 -35.81 22.91 -6.96
CA LEU A 23 -35.23 22.92 -5.61
C LEU A 23 -35.41 21.58 -4.88
N VAL A 24 -36.53 20.87 -5.10
CA VAL A 24 -36.76 19.53 -4.52
C VAL A 24 -35.95 18.44 -5.23
N PHE A 25 -35.77 18.53 -6.56
CA PHE A 25 -34.96 17.58 -7.32
C PHE A 25 -33.45 17.69 -7.02
N ASN A 26 -32.96 18.87 -6.67
CA ASN A 26 -31.57 19.09 -6.28
C ASN A 26 -31.24 18.67 -4.83
N GLN A 27 -32.20 18.09 -4.11
CA GLN A 27 -31.98 17.56 -2.74
C GLN A 27 -31.75 16.05 -2.70
N PHE A 28 -31.77 15.35 -3.83
CA PHE A 28 -31.22 14.01 -3.87
C PHE A 28 -29.69 14.15 -3.79
N PRO A 29 -29.03 13.60 -2.75
CA PRO A 29 -27.58 13.58 -2.74
C PRO A 29 -27.17 12.86 -4.02
N ALA A 30 -26.45 13.56 -4.90
CA ALA A 30 -25.62 12.91 -5.88
C ALA A 30 -24.85 11.86 -5.09
N GLY A 31 -25.09 10.58 -5.38
CA GLY A 31 -24.49 9.48 -4.63
C GLY A 31 -23.01 9.79 -4.49
N ALA A 32 -22.50 9.77 -3.26
CA ALA A 32 -21.09 9.96 -3.01
C ALA A 32 -20.35 8.93 -3.87
N GLU A 33 -19.80 9.38 -4.98
CA GLU A 33 -18.85 8.63 -5.77
C GLU A 33 -17.69 8.41 -4.79
N LYS A 34 -17.49 7.15 -4.38
CA LYS A 34 -16.45 6.81 -3.42
C LYS A 34 -15.13 7.37 -3.94
N ASP A 35 -14.36 7.99 -3.06
CA ASP A 35 -13.07 8.56 -3.42
C ASP A 35 -12.21 7.46 -4.06
N PRO A 36 -11.59 7.68 -5.23
CA PRO A 36 -10.69 6.70 -5.84
C PRO A 36 -9.59 6.21 -4.89
N VAL A 37 -9.23 6.99 -3.87
CA VAL A 37 -8.33 6.59 -2.79
C VAL A 37 -8.97 5.55 -1.87
N GLU A 38 -10.23 5.74 -1.46
CA GLU A 38 -10.95 4.72 -0.69
C GLU A 38 -11.20 3.47 -1.52
N GLU A 39 -11.51 3.60 -2.81
CA GLU A 39 -11.66 2.45 -3.71
C GLU A 39 -10.33 1.68 -3.84
N PHE A 40 -9.20 2.38 -3.91
CA PHE A 40 -7.87 1.79 -3.90
C PHE A 40 -7.53 1.07 -2.58
N PHE A 41 -7.83 1.68 -1.43
CA PHE A 41 -7.62 1.02 -0.14
C PHE A 41 -8.61 -0.14 0.08
N ASP A 42 -9.85 -0.05 -0.38
CA ASP A 42 -10.82 -1.16 -0.41
C ASP A 42 -10.31 -2.31 -1.31
N LEU A 43 -9.68 -1.99 -2.44
CA LEU A 43 -9.01 -2.95 -3.33
C LEU A 43 -7.82 -3.65 -2.65
N ILE A 44 -7.10 -2.96 -1.77
CA ILE A 44 -6.01 -3.55 -0.96
C ILE A 44 -6.57 -4.35 0.23
N ASN A 45 -7.65 -3.87 0.84
CA ASN A 45 -8.30 -4.48 1.99
C ASN A 45 -9.10 -5.74 1.63
N LEU A 46 -9.46 -5.95 0.36
CA LEU A 46 -10.05 -7.20 -0.14
C LEU A 46 -9.24 -8.46 0.20
N ASP A 47 -7.94 -8.30 0.46
CA ASP A 47 -7.02 -9.38 0.84
C ASP A 47 -6.78 -9.47 2.35
N THR A 48 -7.48 -8.67 3.18
CA THR A 48 -7.32 -8.63 4.64
C THR A 48 -8.65 -8.87 5.33
N ARG A 49 -8.62 -9.68 6.39
CA ARG A 49 -9.77 -9.97 7.24
C ARG A 49 -10.26 -8.72 7.96
N ASP A 50 -11.57 -8.55 8.02
CA ASP A 50 -12.28 -7.46 8.72
C ASP A 50 -12.93 -7.94 10.03
N ASP A 51 -12.88 -9.24 10.31
CA ASP A 51 -13.46 -9.87 11.50
C ASP A 51 -12.54 -9.83 12.75
N GLY A 52 -11.35 -9.25 12.63
CA GLY A 52 -10.33 -9.22 13.67
C GLY A 52 -9.61 -10.56 13.91
N GLY A 53 -9.89 -11.59 13.10
CA GLY A 53 -9.21 -12.87 13.14
C GLY A 53 -7.82 -12.80 12.50
N VAL A 54 -6.99 -13.81 12.78
CA VAL A 54 -5.64 -13.94 12.22
C VAL A 54 -5.38 -15.38 11.84
N TYR A 55 -4.73 -15.59 10.70
CA TYR A 55 -4.17 -16.89 10.34
C TYR A 55 -2.88 -17.14 11.12
N THR A 56 -2.69 -18.35 11.62
CA THR A 56 -1.40 -18.83 12.12
C THR A 56 -0.79 -19.78 11.10
N ILE A 57 0.39 -19.44 10.58
CA ILE A 57 1.13 -20.28 9.64
C ILE A 57 2.21 -21.03 10.41
N THR A 58 2.23 -22.35 10.30
CA THR A 58 3.20 -23.25 10.96
C THR A 58 4.01 -24.05 9.95
N ASP A 59 5.16 -24.57 10.38
CA ASP A 59 5.89 -25.59 9.61
C ASP A 59 5.34 -27.00 9.88
N GLU A 60 5.89 -28.00 9.17
CA GLU A 60 5.53 -29.40 9.34
C GLU A 60 5.81 -29.97 10.75
N GLN A 61 6.56 -29.25 11.59
CA GLN A 61 6.85 -29.61 12.98
C GLN A 61 5.95 -28.85 13.97
N GLY A 62 5.07 -27.98 13.50
CA GLY A 62 4.18 -27.15 14.32
C GLY A 62 4.84 -25.88 14.86
N ASN A 63 6.03 -25.51 14.41
CA ASN A 63 6.63 -24.23 14.79
C ASN A 63 5.91 -23.09 14.08
N VAL A 64 5.54 -22.04 14.83
CA VAL A 64 4.91 -20.85 14.25
C VAL A 64 5.92 -20.08 13.42
N LEU A 65 5.59 -19.87 12.16
CA LEU A 65 6.38 -19.15 11.19
C LEU A 65 5.98 -17.67 11.16
N MET A 66 4.68 -17.39 11.10
CA MET A 66 4.12 -16.04 11.17
C MET A 66 2.62 -16.06 11.49
N ARG A 67 2.07 -14.88 11.79
CA ARG A 67 0.63 -14.63 11.85
C ARG A 67 0.26 -13.46 10.95
N THR A 68 -0.91 -13.51 10.32
CA THR A 68 -1.37 -12.42 9.45
C THR A 68 -2.88 -12.31 9.43
N ALA A 69 -3.39 -11.08 9.33
CA ALA A 69 -4.79 -10.82 9.01
C ALA A 69 -5.06 -10.93 7.50
N ARG A 70 -4.05 -11.12 6.64
CA ARG A 70 -4.27 -11.37 5.22
C ARG A 70 -4.93 -12.72 4.98
N HIS A 71 -5.77 -12.83 3.97
CA HIS A 71 -6.34 -14.12 3.57
C HIS A 71 -5.24 -15.05 3.08
N VAL A 72 -5.14 -16.24 3.69
CA VAL A 72 -4.12 -17.24 3.36
C VAL A 72 -4.72 -18.35 2.49
N HIS A 73 -4.03 -18.66 1.40
CA HIS A 73 -4.43 -19.69 0.45
C HIS A 73 -3.32 -20.72 0.22
N VAL A 74 -3.71 -21.93 -0.16
CA VAL A 74 -2.76 -22.94 -0.63
C VAL A 74 -2.00 -22.43 -1.85
N GLY A 75 -0.67 -22.51 -1.80
CA GLY A 75 0.24 -21.99 -2.83
C GLY A 75 0.86 -20.63 -2.50
N ASP A 76 0.38 -19.95 -1.46
CA ASP A 76 0.97 -18.70 -1.00
C ASP A 76 2.42 -18.90 -0.57
N ARG A 77 3.22 -17.86 -0.82
CA ARG A 77 4.66 -17.89 -0.66
C ARG A 77 5.11 -16.74 0.22
N TRP A 78 6.01 -17.05 1.13
CA TRP A 78 6.67 -16.05 1.95
C TRP A 78 8.17 -16.38 2.09
N ILE A 79 8.96 -15.33 2.35
CA ILE A 79 10.39 -15.44 2.65
C ILE A 79 10.59 -15.03 4.10
N GLY A 80 11.11 -15.95 4.92
CA GLY A 80 11.40 -15.71 6.34
C GLY A 80 12.59 -14.79 6.56
N MET A 81 12.79 -14.36 7.80
CA MET A 81 13.94 -13.55 8.22
C MET A 81 15.28 -14.25 7.99
N ASP A 82 15.25 -15.58 7.88
CA ASP A 82 16.37 -16.46 7.55
C ASP A 82 16.61 -16.60 6.03
N ASN A 83 15.94 -15.79 5.21
CA ASN A 83 15.96 -15.83 3.75
C ASN A 83 15.53 -17.18 3.14
N ARG A 84 14.79 -17.99 3.92
CA ARG A 84 14.20 -19.24 3.45
C ARG A 84 12.81 -18.99 2.88
N ARG A 85 12.51 -19.60 1.74
CA ARG A 85 11.20 -19.55 1.10
C ARG A 85 10.34 -20.71 1.58
N TRP A 86 9.11 -20.39 1.89
CA TRP A 86 8.11 -21.35 2.31
C TRP A 86 6.86 -21.23 1.43
N VAL A 87 6.17 -22.35 1.27
CA VAL A 87 4.95 -22.45 0.47
C VAL A 87 3.86 -23.09 1.32
N VAL A 88 2.75 -22.39 1.49
CA VAL A 88 1.55 -22.94 2.15
C VAL A 88 1.03 -24.11 1.31
N PHE A 89 0.82 -25.27 1.93
CA PHE A 89 0.29 -26.45 1.25
C PHE A 89 -1.02 -26.96 1.84
N ASP A 90 -1.41 -26.46 3.01
CA ASP A 90 -2.66 -26.81 3.68
C ASP A 90 -3.20 -25.62 4.49
N VAL A 91 -4.53 -25.47 4.51
CA VAL A 91 -5.25 -24.43 5.27
C VAL A 91 -6.53 -25.04 5.82
N GLU A 92 -6.68 -25.05 7.15
CA GLU A 92 -7.86 -25.53 7.87
C GLU A 92 -8.34 -24.45 8.86
N GLY A 93 -9.43 -23.78 8.54
CA GLY A 93 -9.90 -22.64 9.32
C GLY A 93 -8.86 -21.51 9.33
N ASP A 94 -8.43 -21.12 10.53
CA ASP A 94 -7.42 -20.07 10.74
C ASP A 94 -5.99 -20.62 10.90
N GLU A 95 -5.81 -21.94 10.72
CA GLU A 95 -4.50 -22.59 10.78
C GLU A 95 -4.03 -22.94 9.37
N ALA A 96 -2.77 -22.64 9.06
CA ALA A 96 -2.15 -22.97 7.79
C ALA A 96 -0.81 -23.67 8.01
N THR A 97 -0.48 -24.63 7.14
CA THR A 97 0.80 -25.33 7.18
C THR A 97 1.61 -25.03 5.93
N ALA A 98 2.86 -24.64 6.11
CA ALA A 98 3.80 -24.33 5.04
C ALA A 98 5.02 -25.25 5.06
N LYS A 99 5.54 -25.54 3.88
CA LYS A 99 6.76 -26.34 3.70
C LYS A 99 7.89 -25.50 3.15
N LEU A 100 9.09 -25.80 3.61
CA LEU A 100 10.32 -25.18 3.12
C LEU A 100 10.55 -25.60 1.66
N THR A 101 10.74 -24.64 0.76
CA THR A 101 10.97 -24.90 -0.69
C THR A 101 12.33 -24.43 -1.19
N GLY A 102 13.21 -24.03 -0.28
CA GLY A 102 14.60 -23.63 -0.55
C GLY A 102 14.89 -22.17 -0.21
N GLU A 103 16.15 -21.74 -0.35
CA GLU A 103 16.51 -20.33 -0.18
C GLU A 103 15.78 -19.46 -1.21
N GLY A 104 15.43 -18.23 -0.83
CA GLY A 104 15.03 -17.17 -1.74
C GLY A 104 16.19 -16.71 -2.63
N GLY A 105 16.93 -17.64 -3.24
CA GLY A 105 18.09 -17.34 -4.05
C GLY A 105 17.67 -16.66 -5.36
N GLN A 106 18.38 -15.59 -5.71
CA GLN A 106 18.44 -15.05 -7.07
C GLN A 106 18.40 -16.20 -8.08
N SER A 107 17.51 -16.11 -9.07
CA SER A 107 17.39 -17.18 -10.08
C SER A 107 18.76 -17.44 -10.72
N TRP A 108 18.99 -18.66 -11.21
CA TRP A 108 20.23 -18.98 -11.95
C TRP A 108 20.51 -17.95 -13.05
N LEU A 109 19.44 -17.43 -13.69
CA LEU A 109 19.49 -16.36 -14.68
C LEU A 109 20.01 -15.05 -14.09
N GLN A 110 19.59 -14.69 -12.88
CA GLN A 110 20.12 -13.50 -12.18
C GLN A 110 21.59 -13.68 -11.79
N ARG A 111 22.00 -14.88 -11.35
CA ARG A 111 23.40 -15.21 -11.06
C ARG A 111 24.27 -15.19 -12.32
N VAL A 112 23.79 -15.78 -13.41
CA VAL A 112 24.46 -15.78 -14.72
C VAL A 112 24.50 -14.38 -15.31
N ARG A 113 23.42 -13.59 -15.19
CA ARG A 113 23.41 -12.19 -15.62
C ARG A 113 24.40 -11.35 -14.82
N ALA A 114 24.48 -11.53 -13.50
CA ALA A 114 25.48 -10.86 -12.66
C ALA A 114 26.91 -11.28 -13.03
N LEU A 115 27.14 -12.57 -13.30
CA LEU A 115 28.42 -13.08 -13.77
C LEU A 115 28.79 -12.48 -15.13
N ILE A 116 27.88 -12.52 -16.11
CA ILE A 116 28.07 -11.98 -17.46
C ILE A 116 28.30 -10.47 -17.42
N LEU A 117 27.49 -9.70 -16.68
CA LEU A 117 27.75 -8.28 -16.51
C LEU A 117 29.10 -8.02 -15.81
N GLY A 118 29.49 -8.84 -14.84
CA GLY A 118 30.79 -8.73 -14.17
C GLY A 118 31.99 -9.10 -15.06
N THR A 119 31.84 -10.04 -15.99
CA THR A 119 32.91 -10.49 -16.90
C THR A 119 32.97 -9.72 -18.22
N PHE A 120 31.85 -9.16 -18.69
CA PHE A 120 31.77 -8.43 -19.96
C PHE A 120 31.52 -6.94 -19.80
N ALA A 121 31.46 -6.42 -18.56
CA ALA A 121 31.68 -5.00 -18.35
C ALA A 121 33.04 -4.66 -18.98
N PRO A 122 33.12 -3.64 -19.86
CA PRO A 122 34.41 -3.17 -20.33
C PRO A 122 35.26 -2.89 -19.09
N ALA A 123 36.49 -3.41 -19.08
CA ALA A 123 37.46 -3.08 -18.04
C ALA A 123 37.67 -1.57 -18.10
N ALA A 124 36.87 -0.82 -17.36
CA ALA A 124 37.11 0.57 -17.10
C ALA A 124 38.51 0.60 -16.43
N PRO A 125 39.44 1.44 -16.92
CA PRO A 125 40.74 1.53 -16.32
C PRO A 125 40.56 1.81 -14.82
N VAL A 126 41.14 0.94 -13.97
CA VAL A 126 41.16 1.04 -12.50
C VAL A 126 41.97 2.27 -12.02
N GLN A 127 42.40 3.12 -12.96
CA GLN A 127 43.03 4.41 -12.74
C GLN A 127 42.06 5.56 -12.99
N GLN A 128 40.87 5.45 -12.42
CA GLN A 128 40.21 6.61 -11.84
C GLN A 128 39.50 6.06 -10.63
N GLN A 129 40.01 6.36 -9.43
CA GLN A 129 39.10 6.59 -8.32
C GLN A 129 38.21 7.76 -8.76
N GLU A 130 37.23 7.50 -9.63
CA GLU A 130 35.99 8.21 -9.47
C GLU A 130 35.55 7.79 -8.08
N THR A 131 35.86 8.64 -7.11
CA THR A 131 35.04 8.82 -5.93
C THR A 131 33.64 9.12 -6.46
N THR A 132 32.93 8.10 -6.96
CA THR A 132 31.51 8.21 -7.18
C THR A 132 30.98 8.41 -5.77
N GLU A 133 30.67 9.66 -5.42
CA GLU A 133 29.99 9.97 -4.18
C GLU A 133 28.78 9.06 -4.13
N LYS A 134 28.81 8.07 -3.23
CA LYS A 134 27.72 7.12 -3.09
C LYS A 134 26.56 7.93 -2.57
N LYS A 135 25.63 8.29 -3.46
CA LYS A 135 24.46 9.08 -3.14
C LYS A 135 23.22 8.19 -3.17
N ILE A 136 22.46 8.19 -2.09
CA ILE A 136 21.25 7.40 -1.93
C ILE A 136 20.07 8.35 -1.70
N GLY A 137 18.99 8.16 -2.45
CA GLY A 137 17.71 8.83 -2.19
C GLY A 137 16.81 7.93 -1.36
N ILE A 138 16.18 8.48 -0.31
CA ILE A 138 15.20 7.78 0.53
C ILE A 138 13.86 8.49 0.35
N TYR A 139 12.80 7.74 0.04
CA TYR A 139 11.45 8.25 -0.15
C TYR A 139 10.43 7.26 0.43
N SER A 140 9.51 7.79 1.23
CA SER A 140 8.35 7.05 1.74
C SER A 140 7.14 7.38 0.87
N THR A 141 6.52 6.37 0.27
CA THR A 141 5.34 6.59 -0.60
C THR A 141 4.17 7.19 0.17
N HIS A 142 3.97 6.75 1.41
CA HIS A 142 2.97 7.26 2.34
C HIS A 142 3.63 7.63 3.67
N GLY A 143 3.03 8.58 4.38
CA GLY A 143 3.49 9.04 5.70
C GLY A 143 2.63 8.55 6.86
N ALA A 144 1.64 7.69 6.61
CA ALA A 144 0.57 7.46 7.57
C ALA A 144 0.87 6.44 8.68
N GLU A 145 1.98 5.71 8.54
CA GLU A 145 2.37 4.63 9.43
C GLU A 145 3.01 5.17 10.71
N SER A 146 2.44 4.82 11.85
CA SER A 146 2.83 5.26 13.19
C SER A 146 3.02 4.08 14.14
N TYR A 147 3.84 4.26 15.17
CA TYR A 147 4.24 3.20 16.09
C TYR A 147 3.95 3.56 17.56
N VAL A 148 3.16 2.73 18.23
CA VAL A 148 2.88 2.84 19.67
C VAL A 148 4.01 2.20 20.49
N PRO A 149 4.47 2.79 21.62
CA PRO A 149 3.89 3.95 22.31
C PRO A 149 4.38 5.33 21.82
N ASN A 150 5.42 5.39 20.99
CA ASN A 150 6.13 6.62 20.70
C ASN A 150 5.25 7.66 19.99
N ASP A 151 4.48 7.24 18.98
CA ASP A 151 3.63 8.13 18.19
C ASP A 151 2.21 8.28 18.77
N GLY A 152 1.89 7.50 19.81
CA GLY A 152 0.61 7.54 20.53
C GLY A 152 -0.60 6.94 19.79
N THR A 153 -0.47 6.65 18.50
CA THR A 153 -1.51 6.02 17.66
C THR A 153 -0.85 5.12 16.62
N ASP A 154 -1.59 4.14 16.10
CA ASP A 154 -1.13 3.24 15.04
C ASP A 154 -1.16 3.91 13.64
N SER A 155 -1.83 5.07 13.50
CA SER A 155 -1.80 5.85 12.27
C SER A 155 -2.02 7.35 12.51
N LEU A 156 -1.21 8.17 11.84
CA LEU A 156 -1.32 9.63 11.74
C LEU A 156 -1.43 9.99 10.26
N PRO A 157 -2.47 10.72 9.79
CA PRO A 157 -2.67 10.97 8.36
C PRO A 157 -1.45 11.54 7.62
N GLU A 158 -0.66 12.37 8.31
CA GLU A 158 0.62 12.89 7.82
C GLU A 158 1.67 12.81 8.94
N GLY A 159 2.91 12.51 8.58
CA GLY A 159 4.04 12.61 9.51
C GLY A 159 4.08 11.53 10.60
N GLY A 160 3.59 10.33 10.33
CA GLY A 160 3.79 9.17 11.20
C GLY A 160 5.27 8.76 11.32
N GLY A 161 5.59 7.92 12.31
CA GLY A 161 6.96 7.53 12.64
C GLY A 161 7.72 6.81 11.53
N ILE A 162 7.08 6.40 10.44
CA ILE A 162 7.80 5.91 9.24
C ILE A 162 8.78 6.96 8.69
N ILE A 163 8.50 8.26 8.86
CA ILE A 163 9.42 9.34 8.48
C ILE A 163 10.66 9.35 9.38
N ASP A 164 10.49 9.07 10.66
CA ASP A 164 11.58 9.00 11.65
C ASP A 164 12.45 7.75 11.44
N VAL A 165 11.84 6.64 11.01
CA VAL A 165 12.58 5.44 10.59
C VAL A 165 13.46 5.74 9.37
N ALA A 166 12.91 6.43 8.36
CA ALA A 166 13.67 6.85 7.19
C ALA A 166 14.80 7.84 7.54
N GLU A 167 14.57 8.73 8.52
CA GLU A 167 15.60 9.63 9.05
C GLU A 167 16.72 8.86 9.76
N SER A 168 16.37 7.87 10.58
CA SER A 168 17.34 7.01 11.26
C SER A 168 18.19 6.19 10.28
N LEU A 169 17.58 5.69 9.20
CA LEU A 169 18.30 5.02 8.12
C LEU A 169 19.25 5.99 7.39
N SER A 170 18.80 7.22 7.12
CA SER A 170 19.63 8.26 6.49
C SER A 170 20.87 8.56 7.34
N ALA A 171 20.69 8.76 8.65
CA ALA A 171 21.77 9.06 9.57
C ALA A 171 22.81 7.92 9.65
N GLY A 172 22.37 6.66 9.68
CA GLY A 172 23.28 5.51 9.67
C GLY A 172 24.11 5.42 8.38
N LEU A 173 23.50 5.70 7.22
CA LEU A 173 24.21 5.74 5.95
C LEU A 173 25.24 6.89 5.91
N GLU A 174 24.90 8.05 6.46
CA GLU A 174 25.82 9.19 6.56
C GLU A 174 27.04 8.89 7.46
N GLU A 175 26.85 8.16 8.56
CA GLU A 175 27.95 7.69 9.42
C GLU A 175 28.92 6.78 8.66
N ASP A 176 28.41 5.98 7.73
CA ASP A 176 29.19 5.11 6.83
C ASP A 176 29.81 5.86 5.63
N GLY A 177 29.70 7.20 5.57
CA GLY A 177 30.26 8.05 4.53
C GLY A 177 29.47 8.04 3.21
N VAL A 178 28.19 7.66 3.26
CA VAL A 178 27.25 7.71 2.12
C VAL A 178 26.43 9.00 2.19
N ASN A 179 26.31 9.72 1.07
CA ASN A 179 25.45 10.90 0.98
C ASN A 179 23.98 10.46 0.85
N ALA A 180 23.27 10.37 1.96
CA ALA A 180 21.85 10.02 1.98
C ALA A 180 20.98 11.29 1.92
N VAL A 181 20.00 11.32 1.02
CA VAL A 181 19.03 12.42 0.89
C VAL A 181 17.63 11.86 1.05
N GLN A 182 16.99 12.18 2.16
CA GLN A 182 15.61 11.83 2.42
C GLN A 182 14.66 12.91 1.85
N SER A 183 13.63 12.46 1.13
CA SER A 183 12.44 13.27 0.86
C SER A 183 11.41 13.02 1.96
N LYS A 184 11.03 14.09 2.67
CA LYS A 184 9.93 14.05 3.66
C LYS A 184 8.56 14.33 3.05
N GLU A 185 8.52 14.73 1.77
CA GLU A 185 7.28 14.81 1.00
C GLU A 185 6.76 13.39 0.76
N THR A 186 5.49 13.14 1.08
CA THR A 186 4.81 11.87 0.84
C THR A 186 3.71 12.05 -0.20
N HIS A 187 3.27 10.97 -0.84
CA HIS A 187 2.06 11.04 -1.66
C HIS A 187 0.85 11.18 -0.73
N VAL A 188 0.13 12.30 -0.87
CA VAL A 188 -1.11 12.64 -0.18
C VAL A 188 -2.28 12.64 -1.14
#